data_AF-X1TRZ0-F1
#
_entry.id   AF-X1TRZ0-F1
#
_cell.length_a   1.000
_cell.length_b   1.000
_cell.length_c   1.000
_cell.angle_alpha   90.00
_cell.angle_beta   90.00
_cell.angle_gamma   90.00
#
_symmetry.space_group_name_H-M   'P 1'
#
loop_
_entity.id
_entity.type
_entity.pdbx_description
1 polymer ?
#
loop_
_entity_poly.entity_id
_entity_poly.type
_entity_poly.pdbx_seq_one_letter_code
_entity_poly.pdbx_strand_id
1 'polypeptide(L)'
;GIGWSTYNKGAYDNIQKNIYPFGRQDTLHPWGRSQWYDRVYLNTDSANFNVNTDLQIGNYFHNNDIYPGKTFPAGVSWNVPDNLPVGDYWLHIFANATRSVFEYPGLPQVIHKKITVVKPDLSVPTVNAPTTGNSGQPVSVNYTVANNSQGAVSDRFRKDYIYLGNNPTFDGTAVQIDSVSYSTYNIPSKGSVALQKQVTLPNGISGAKYVFVKANGAASFSETTFANNTSVNGAPINITLTPPPDLTITSINMPATVSSNTGFPFAYTLNNTGS
;
A
#
# COMPACT_ATOMS: atom_id res chain seq x y z
N GLY A 1 14.51 -0.31 20.05
CA GLY A 1 14.47 1.12 20.41
C GLY A 1 15.84 1.50 20.95
N ILE A 2 16.42 2.59 20.46
CA ILE A 2 17.72 3.07 20.95
C ILE A 2 17.43 4.45 21.56
N GLY A 3 17.61 4.58 22.87
CA GLY A 3 17.56 5.85 23.58
C GLY A 3 18.94 6.49 23.57
N TRP A 4 19.00 7.79 23.31
CA TRP A 4 20.23 8.58 23.33
C TRP A 4 20.21 9.49 24.56
N SER A 5 21.32 9.59 25.28
CA SER A 5 21.56 10.65 26.25
C SER A 5 22.80 11.44 25.83
N THR A 6 22.70 12.76 25.83
CA THR A 6 23.85 13.66 25.66
C THR A 6 24.04 14.41 26.98
N TYR A 7 25.12 14.08 27.68
CA TYR A 7 25.52 14.75 28.91
C TYR A 7 26.36 15.98 28.53
N ASN A 8 25.91 17.19 28.86
CA ASN A 8 26.69 18.40 28.66
C ASN A 8 27.02 19.03 30.02
N LYS A 9 28.31 19.27 30.25
CA LYS A 9 28.89 19.74 31.51
C LYS A 9 29.46 21.13 31.25
N GLY A 10 28.71 22.19 31.56
CA GLY A 10 29.22 23.55 31.38
C GLY A 10 28.20 24.62 31.72
N ALA A 11 28.43 25.30 32.85
CA ALA A 11 27.72 26.50 33.28
C ALA A 11 28.18 27.71 32.44
N TYR A 12 27.26 28.45 31.83
CA TYR A 12 27.51 29.86 31.44
C TYR A 12 26.22 30.66 31.51
N ASP A 13 26.19 31.54 32.51
CA ASP A 13 25.31 32.69 32.66
C ASP A 13 26.01 33.89 31.99
N ASN A 14 25.25 34.73 31.29
CA ASN A 14 25.66 35.95 30.56
C ASN A 14 26.35 35.79 29.19
N ILE A 15 25.61 36.10 28.10
CA ILE A 15 26.01 37.06 27.04
C ILE A 15 24.72 37.64 26.42
N GLN A 16 24.67 38.97 26.32
CA GLN A 16 23.52 39.78 25.94
C GLN A 16 23.29 39.89 24.42
N LYS A 17 21.99 39.84 24.09
CA LYS A 17 21.21 40.69 23.17
C LYS A 17 21.99 41.56 22.18
N ASN A 18 21.93 41.21 20.90
CA ASN A 18 21.35 42.09 19.87
C ASN A 18 21.32 41.41 18.50
N ILE A 19 20.35 41.86 17.68
CA ILE A 19 20.06 41.51 16.28
C ILE A 19 19.02 40.38 16.12
N TYR A 20 17.72 40.74 16.03
CA TYR A 20 16.81 40.43 14.89
C TYR A 20 15.45 41.15 15.11
N PRO A 21 14.82 41.74 14.07
CA PRO A 21 13.61 42.56 14.21
C PRO A 21 12.27 41.82 14.07
N PHE A 22 12.20 40.49 14.16
CA PHE A 22 10.92 39.76 14.08
C PHE A 22 10.82 38.62 15.09
N GLY A 23 9.87 38.75 16.04
CA GLY A 23 9.44 37.69 16.94
C GLY A 23 9.96 37.85 18.38
N ARG A 24 9.05 37.84 19.36
CA ARG A 24 9.39 37.82 20.79
C ARG A 24 10.09 36.48 21.12
N GLN A 25 11.42 36.46 21.03
CA GLN A 25 12.21 35.44 21.70
C GLN A 25 12.27 35.83 23.18
N ASP A 26 11.91 34.93 24.07
CA ASP A 26 12.07 35.11 25.51
C ASP A 26 13.58 35.12 25.84
N THR A 27 14.18 36.31 25.76
CA THR A 27 15.63 36.55 25.86
C THR A 27 16.23 36.37 27.26
N LEU A 28 15.57 35.67 28.19
CA LEU A 28 16.01 35.56 29.58
C LEU A 28 16.47 34.18 30.02
N HIS A 29 16.46 33.16 29.16
CA HIS A 29 17.07 31.88 29.50
C HIS A 29 17.66 31.21 28.25
N PRO A 30 18.96 30.81 28.25
CA PRO A 30 19.54 30.05 27.15
C PRO A 30 18.84 28.70 26.92
N TRP A 31 18.01 28.28 27.88
CA TRP A 31 17.23 27.05 27.85
C TRP A 31 15.73 27.33 28.04
N GLY A 32 15.11 27.97 27.05
CA GLY A 32 13.66 28.23 27.01
C GLY A 32 12.97 27.47 25.88
N ARG A 33 11.65 27.59 25.79
CA ARG A 33 10.87 27.03 24.67
C ARG A 33 11.44 27.52 23.35
N SER A 34 11.86 26.58 22.50
CA SER A 34 12.52 26.87 21.23
C SER A 34 11.79 26.18 20.08
N GLN A 35 11.83 26.80 18.92
CA GLN A 35 11.21 26.32 17.69
C GLN A 35 12.29 26.10 16.63
N TRP A 36 12.39 24.90 16.10
CA TRP A 36 13.34 24.56 15.04
C TRP A 36 12.85 23.39 14.21
N TYR A 37 13.54 23.15 13.10
CA TYR A 37 13.32 21.98 12.27
C TYR A 37 14.54 21.09 12.20
N ASP A 38 14.33 19.79 12.32
CA ASP A 38 15.30 18.79 11.88
C ASP A 38 14.91 18.32 10.47
N ARG A 39 15.89 18.07 9.62
CA ARG A 39 15.65 17.54 8.26
C ARG A 39 16.39 16.24 8.04
N VAL A 40 15.76 15.35 7.28
CA VAL A 40 16.29 14.02 6.99
C VAL A 40 16.51 13.90 5.50
N TYR A 41 17.69 13.48 5.10
CA TYR A 41 18.09 13.35 3.70
C TYR A 41 18.66 11.96 3.40
N LEU A 42 18.59 11.56 2.13
CA LEU A 42 19.23 10.38 1.57
C LEU A 42 20.14 10.75 0.41
N ASN A 43 21.30 10.09 0.35
CA ASN A 43 22.15 10.05 -0.84
C ASN A 43 22.90 8.70 -0.91
N THR A 44 23.69 8.51 -1.97
CA THR A 44 24.49 7.29 -2.17
C THR A 44 25.96 7.44 -1.73
N ASP A 45 26.34 8.60 -1.20
CA ASP A 45 27.72 8.95 -0.84
C ASP A 45 27.79 9.55 0.58
N SER A 46 28.52 8.90 1.49
CA SER A 46 28.70 9.41 2.86
C SER A 46 29.54 10.68 2.95
N ALA A 47 30.46 10.88 2.01
CA ALA A 47 31.50 11.90 2.12
C ALA A 47 30.99 13.31 1.79
N ASN A 48 29.91 13.43 1.01
CA ASN A 48 29.44 14.69 0.47
C ASN A 48 27.95 14.93 0.76
N PHE A 49 27.59 15.10 2.04
CA PHE A 49 26.26 15.60 2.40
C PHE A 49 26.05 17.03 1.87
N ASN A 50 24.98 17.27 1.13
CA ASN A 50 24.62 18.57 0.60
C ASN A 50 23.10 18.78 0.57
N VAL A 51 22.64 19.72 1.39
CA VAL A 51 21.21 20.05 1.57
C VAL A 51 20.49 20.49 0.30
N ASN A 52 21.21 20.94 -0.73
CA ASN A 52 20.62 21.43 -1.98
C ASN A 52 20.49 20.34 -3.04
N THR A 53 21.21 19.23 -2.91
CA THR A 53 21.26 18.16 -3.92
C THR A 53 20.79 16.80 -3.40
N ASP A 54 20.91 16.56 -2.10
CA ASP A 54 20.48 15.31 -1.49
C ASP A 54 18.95 15.25 -1.37
N LEU A 55 18.41 14.03 -1.45
CA LEU A 55 16.98 13.81 -1.41
C LEU A 55 16.45 14.01 0.01
N GLN A 56 15.72 15.09 0.25
CA GLN A 56 15.03 15.28 1.53
C GLN A 56 13.82 14.32 1.64
N ILE A 57 13.81 13.47 2.65
CA ILE A 57 12.71 12.52 2.94
C ILE A 57 11.93 12.85 4.21
N GLY A 58 12.40 13.83 4.99
CA GLY A 58 11.77 14.17 6.26
C GLY A 58 12.04 15.59 6.72
N ASN A 59 11.11 16.10 7.52
CA ASN A 59 11.17 17.41 8.14
C ASN A 59 10.37 17.39 9.45
N TYR A 60 11.05 17.49 10.58
CA TYR A 60 10.43 17.42 11.90
C TYR A 60 10.42 18.78 12.57
N PHE A 61 9.25 19.30 12.93
CA PHE A 61 9.12 20.53 13.69
C PHE A 61 9.21 20.24 15.19
N HIS A 62 10.07 20.97 15.87
CA HIS A 62 10.13 20.99 17.32
C HIS A 62 9.57 22.29 17.88
N ASN A 63 8.93 22.18 19.04
CA ASN A 63 8.36 23.31 19.77
C ASN A 63 8.41 23.02 21.27
N ASN A 64 9.62 22.80 21.76
CA ASN A 64 9.90 22.17 23.05
C ASN A 64 10.87 23.01 23.86
N ASP A 65 10.86 22.82 25.18
CA ASP A 65 11.88 23.36 26.05
C ASP A 65 13.16 22.51 25.93
N ILE A 66 14.29 23.17 25.68
CA ILE A 66 15.58 22.52 25.37
C ILE A 66 16.53 22.48 26.57
N TYR A 67 16.02 22.24 27.77
CA TYR A 67 16.84 22.14 28.98
C TYR A 67 17.97 21.09 28.83
N PRO A 68 19.16 21.33 29.41
CA PRO A 68 20.27 20.38 29.34
C PRO A 68 19.88 18.96 29.78
N GLY A 69 20.30 17.96 29.01
CA GLY A 69 20.00 16.54 29.27
C GLY A 69 18.65 16.06 28.72
N LYS A 70 17.83 16.94 28.14
CA LYS A 70 16.64 16.53 27.38
C LYS A 70 17.03 15.88 26.06
N THR A 71 16.16 14.99 25.60
CA THR A 71 16.38 14.18 24.40
C THR A 71 15.16 14.33 23.50
N PHE A 72 15.40 14.71 22.25
CA PHE A 72 14.35 14.91 21.26
C PHE A 72 14.85 14.44 19.89
N PRO A 73 13.94 14.01 19.00
CA PRO A 73 12.59 13.56 19.33
C PRO A 73 12.59 12.18 20.00
N ALA A 74 11.54 11.85 20.77
CA ALA A 74 11.37 10.53 21.41
C ALA A 74 10.82 9.45 20.44
N GLY A 75 11.31 9.45 19.20
CA GLY A 75 10.88 8.56 18.12
C GLY A 75 10.10 9.29 17.03
N VAL A 76 10.53 9.10 15.79
CA VAL A 76 9.88 9.59 14.56
C VAL A 76 9.98 8.51 13.50
N SER A 77 8.99 8.42 12.62
CA SER A 77 8.99 7.56 11.44
C SER A 77 9.01 8.41 10.18
N TRP A 78 9.77 7.96 9.19
CA TRP A 78 9.83 8.56 7.86
C TRP A 78 9.71 7.45 6.83
N ASN A 79 8.95 7.71 5.76
CA ASN A 79 8.82 6.77 4.66
C ASN A 79 9.93 7.05 3.65
N VAL A 80 10.67 5.99 3.30
CA VAL A 80 11.58 6.03 2.17
C VAL A 80 10.75 6.00 0.88
N PRO A 81 10.99 6.89 -0.11
CA PRO A 81 10.22 6.89 -1.35
C PRO A 81 10.27 5.56 -2.10
N ASP A 82 9.10 5.05 -2.50
CA ASP A 82 8.95 3.74 -3.15
C ASP A 82 9.63 3.62 -4.52
N ASN A 83 9.93 4.77 -5.16
CA ASN A 83 10.61 4.84 -6.45
C ASN A 83 12.14 4.74 -6.34
N LEU A 84 12.72 4.73 -5.13
CA LEU A 84 14.15 4.56 -4.99
C LEU A 84 14.61 3.16 -5.47
N PRO A 85 15.71 3.07 -6.22
CA PRO A 85 16.36 1.80 -6.50
C PRO A 85 16.75 1.08 -5.21
N VAL A 86 16.72 -0.26 -5.24
CA VAL A 86 17.29 -1.07 -4.15
C VAL A 86 18.78 -0.80 -4.05
N GLY A 87 19.31 -0.78 -2.83
CA GLY A 87 20.73 -0.55 -2.60
C GLY A 87 21.04 0.17 -1.31
N ASP A 88 22.31 0.46 -1.13
CA ASP A 88 22.81 1.15 0.05
C ASP A 88 22.73 2.67 -0.11
N TYR A 89 22.25 3.34 0.93
CA TYR A 89 22.14 4.79 1.01
C TYR A 89 22.71 5.26 2.35
N TRP A 90 23.09 6.53 2.42
CA TRP A 90 23.40 7.22 3.65
C TRP A 90 22.22 8.10 4.04
N LEU A 91 21.66 7.80 5.22
CA LEU A 91 20.66 8.62 5.89
C LEU A 91 21.38 9.71 6.68
N HIS A 92 21.13 10.97 6.34
CA HIS A 92 21.66 12.13 7.05
C HIS A 92 20.55 12.79 7.85
N ILE A 93 20.79 13.03 9.13
CA ILE A 93 19.90 13.83 9.98
C ILE A 93 20.62 15.14 10.25
N PHE A 94 20.06 16.23 9.72
CA PHE A 94 20.53 17.59 9.94
C PHE A 94 19.63 18.27 10.98
N ALA A 95 20.09 18.31 12.23
CA ALA A 95 19.36 18.94 13.33
C ALA A 95 19.39 20.46 13.22
N ASN A 96 18.34 21.15 13.71
CA ASN A 96 18.25 22.62 13.65
C ASN A 96 18.60 23.20 12.27
N ALA A 97 18.10 22.56 11.22
CA ALA A 97 18.37 22.87 9.82
C ALA A 97 17.97 24.30 9.42
N THR A 98 17.07 24.95 10.17
CA THR A 98 16.69 26.35 9.99
C THR A 98 17.58 27.34 10.75
N ARG A 99 18.56 26.85 11.53
CA ARG A 99 19.47 27.63 12.38
C ARG A 99 18.73 28.59 13.31
N SER A 100 17.58 28.15 13.81
CA SER A 100 16.67 28.97 14.64
C SER A 100 17.03 28.91 16.12
N VAL A 101 17.76 27.88 16.54
CA VAL A 101 18.36 27.78 17.87
C VAL A 101 19.83 28.20 17.78
N PHE A 102 20.23 29.10 18.69
CA PHE A 102 21.62 29.52 18.84
C PHE A 102 22.43 28.46 19.59
N GLU A 103 23.63 28.13 19.10
CA GLU A 103 24.51 27.12 19.68
C GLU A 103 25.94 27.65 19.78
N TYR A 104 26.63 27.37 20.90
CA TYR A 104 28.03 27.76 21.11
C TYR A 104 28.80 26.75 21.98
N PRO A 105 30.05 26.39 21.62
CA PRO A 105 30.67 26.55 20.30
C PRO A 105 30.04 25.57 19.30
N GLY A 106 29.58 26.07 18.13
CA GLY A 106 28.84 25.25 17.17
C GLY A 106 29.66 24.10 16.59
N LEU A 107 29.11 22.88 16.64
CA LEU A 107 29.62 21.69 15.95
C LEU A 107 28.72 21.33 14.76
N PRO A 108 29.17 20.45 13.83
CA PRO A 108 28.31 19.95 12.77
C PRO A 108 27.07 19.25 13.36
N GLN A 109 25.89 19.75 13.03
CA GLN A 109 24.59 19.20 13.46
C GLN A 109 24.13 18.01 12.60
N VAL A 110 25.07 17.34 11.91
CA VAL A 110 24.77 16.27 10.97
C VAL A 110 25.35 14.96 11.48
N ILE A 111 24.48 13.97 11.64
CA ILE A 111 24.88 12.57 11.80
C ILE A 111 24.42 11.79 10.58
N HIS A 112 25.22 10.80 10.18
CA HIS A 112 24.83 9.89 9.12
C HIS A 112 24.82 8.43 9.56
N LYS A 113 24.03 7.62 8.87
CA LYS A 113 24.03 6.17 9.03
C LYS A 113 23.75 5.50 7.70
N LYS A 114 24.54 4.47 7.38
CA LYS A 114 24.27 3.62 6.24
C LYS A 114 22.98 2.82 6.47
N ILE A 115 22.09 2.84 5.50
CA ILE A 115 20.86 2.05 5.44
C ILE A 115 20.84 1.29 4.11
N THR A 116 20.09 0.19 4.06
CA THR A 116 19.85 -0.54 2.82
C THR A 116 18.36 -0.44 2.48
N VAL A 117 18.06 0.13 1.32
CA VAL A 117 16.71 0.18 0.77
C VAL A 117 16.42 -1.14 0.08
N VAL A 118 15.36 -1.81 0.54
CA VAL A 118 14.87 -3.07 0.00
C VAL A 118 13.44 -2.89 -0.50
N LYS A 119 13.05 -3.68 -1.51
CA LYS A 119 11.68 -3.76 -1.99
C LYS A 119 11.08 -5.12 -1.62
N PRO A 120 9.75 -5.21 -1.46
CA PRO A 120 9.07 -6.50 -1.35
C PRO A 120 9.29 -7.36 -2.61
N ASP A 121 9.11 -8.66 -2.46
CA ASP A 121 9.09 -9.64 -3.56
C ASP A 121 7.91 -10.58 -3.30
N LEU A 122 6.76 -10.27 -3.87
CA LEU A 122 5.59 -11.12 -3.72
C LEU A 122 5.62 -12.28 -4.70
N SER A 123 5.05 -13.39 -4.28
CA SER A 123 4.83 -14.54 -5.14
C SER A 123 3.52 -15.20 -4.81
N VAL A 124 3.00 -15.98 -5.75
CA VAL A 124 1.80 -16.80 -5.55
C VAL A 124 2.21 -18.28 -5.56
N PRO A 125 2.63 -18.84 -4.42
CA PRO A 125 3.08 -20.25 -4.38
C PRO A 125 1.95 -21.25 -4.61
N THR A 126 0.71 -20.91 -4.27
CA THR A 126 -0.44 -21.83 -4.39
C THR A 126 -1.68 -21.12 -4.90
N VAL A 127 -2.39 -21.80 -5.79
CA VAL A 127 -3.75 -21.47 -6.23
C VAL A 127 -4.55 -22.77 -6.25
N ASN A 128 -5.70 -22.77 -5.60
CA ASN A 128 -6.60 -23.91 -5.50
C ASN A 128 -8.01 -23.43 -5.88
N ALA A 129 -8.61 -24.12 -6.84
CA ALA A 129 -9.99 -23.91 -7.25
C ALA A 129 -10.70 -25.28 -7.36
N PRO A 130 -12.04 -25.32 -7.35
CA PRO A 130 -12.80 -26.57 -7.46
C PRO A 130 -12.54 -27.26 -8.80
N THR A 131 -12.74 -28.57 -8.88
CA THR A 131 -12.57 -29.34 -10.13
C THR A 131 -13.77 -29.23 -11.07
N THR A 132 -14.89 -28.70 -10.59
CA THR A 132 -16.14 -28.51 -11.35
C THR A 132 -16.77 -27.16 -11.02
N GLY A 133 -17.56 -26.65 -11.96
CA GLY A 133 -18.31 -25.40 -11.79
C GLY A 133 -19.39 -25.26 -12.85
N ASN A 134 -20.30 -24.32 -12.65
CA ASN A 134 -21.34 -23.99 -13.61
C ASN A 134 -21.14 -22.55 -14.09
N SER A 135 -21.33 -22.27 -15.37
CA SER A 135 -21.19 -20.91 -15.91
C SER A 135 -22.13 -19.93 -15.20
N GLY A 136 -21.69 -18.72 -14.87
CA GLY A 136 -22.52 -17.77 -14.13
C GLY A 136 -22.67 -18.05 -12.64
N GLN A 137 -22.15 -19.16 -12.13
CA GLN A 137 -22.20 -19.51 -10.71
C GLN A 137 -20.87 -19.20 -10.00
N PRO A 138 -20.88 -18.91 -8.69
CA PRO A 138 -19.66 -18.67 -7.92
C PRO A 138 -18.86 -19.94 -7.67
N VAL A 139 -17.54 -19.81 -7.70
CA VAL A 139 -16.56 -20.81 -7.25
C VAL A 139 -15.59 -20.20 -6.24
N SER A 140 -15.16 -20.99 -5.25
CA SER A 140 -14.22 -20.53 -4.22
C SER A 140 -12.78 -20.72 -4.68
N VAL A 141 -12.07 -19.62 -4.91
CA VAL A 141 -10.63 -19.60 -5.23
C VAL A 141 -9.84 -19.32 -3.96
N ASN A 142 -8.99 -20.27 -3.58
CA ASN A 142 -8.10 -20.17 -2.43
C ASN A 142 -6.67 -20.02 -2.93
N TYR A 143 -5.91 -19.06 -2.42
CA TYR A 143 -4.54 -18.83 -2.85
C TYR A 143 -3.69 -18.28 -1.72
N THR A 144 -2.38 -18.47 -1.81
CA THR A 144 -1.42 -17.89 -0.88
C THR A 144 -0.60 -16.83 -1.58
N VAL A 145 -0.35 -15.71 -0.90
CA VAL A 145 0.66 -14.73 -1.32
C VAL A 145 1.80 -14.75 -0.32
N ALA A 146 3.03 -14.93 -0.80
CA ALA A 146 4.24 -14.95 0.03
C ALA A 146 5.16 -13.79 -0.32
N ASN A 147 5.81 -13.20 0.67
CA ASN A 147 6.85 -12.19 0.48
C ASN A 147 8.23 -12.84 0.66
N ASN A 148 8.96 -13.04 -0.43
CA ASN A 148 10.24 -13.72 -0.47
C ASN A 148 11.42 -12.80 -0.13
N SER A 149 11.20 -11.52 0.15
CA SER A 149 12.26 -10.54 0.40
C SER A 149 12.48 -10.23 1.89
N GLN A 150 13.47 -9.37 2.17
CA GLN A 150 13.67 -8.75 3.47
C GLN A 150 12.84 -7.46 3.66
N GLY A 151 12.24 -6.93 2.59
CA GLY A 151 11.38 -5.74 2.65
C GLY A 151 9.95 -6.16 2.96
N ALA A 152 9.38 -5.67 4.06
CA ALA A 152 7.96 -5.91 4.35
C ALA A 152 7.06 -5.11 3.38
N VAL A 153 5.87 -5.64 3.09
CA VAL A 153 4.75 -4.81 2.62
C VAL A 153 4.09 -4.26 3.87
N SER A 154 4.00 -2.93 4.01
CA SER A 154 3.42 -2.30 5.18
C SER A 154 2.57 -1.10 4.80
N ASP A 155 1.31 -1.12 5.21
CA ASP A 155 0.33 -0.06 4.97
C ASP A 155 0.21 0.36 3.49
N ARG A 156 0.31 -0.63 2.58
CA ARG A 156 0.19 -0.40 1.14
C ARG A 156 -1.14 -0.90 0.61
N PHE A 157 -1.71 -0.13 -0.31
CA PHE A 157 -2.78 -0.60 -1.17
C PHE A 157 -2.27 -1.73 -2.06
N ARG A 158 -3.00 -2.84 -2.14
CA ARG A 158 -2.72 -3.96 -3.04
C ARG A 158 -3.99 -4.35 -3.76
N LYS A 159 -3.89 -4.63 -5.06
CA LYS A 159 -4.99 -5.21 -5.83
C LYS A 159 -4.54 -6.46 -6.56
N ASP A 160 -5.13 -7.59 -6.20
CA ASP A 160 -4.87 -8.88 -6.83
C ASP A 160 -5.89 -9.12 -7.94
N TYR A 161 -5.47 -9.75 -9.03
CA TYR A 161 -6.32 -10.06 -10.18
C TYR A 161 -6.53 -11.56 -10.32
N ILE A 162 -7.74 -11.95 -10.70
CA ILE A 162 -8.10 -13.35 -10.96
C ILE A 162 -8.49 -13.47 -12.42
N TYR A 163 -7.83 -14.38 -13.14
CA TYR A 163 -8.04 -14.63 -14.55
C TYR A 163 -8.52 -16.05 -14.81
N LEU A 164 -9.15 -16.23 -15.97
CA LEU A 164 -9.57 -17.51 -16.51
C LEU A 164 -8.94 -17.70 -17.88
N GLY A 165 -8.23 -18.82 -18.08
CA GLY A 165 -7.62 -19.17 -19.37
C GLY A 165 -8.05 -20.55 -19.86
N ASN A 166 -7.75 -20.82 -21.14
CA ASN A 166 -8.03 -22.10 -21.79
C ASN A 166 -6.90 -23.12 -21.60
N ASN A 167 -5.70 -22.65 -21.25
CA ASN A 167 -4.47 -23.45 -21.13
C ASN A 167 -3.88 -23.26 -19.72
N PRO A 168 -2.99 -24.17 -19.25
CA PRO A 168 -2.32 -24.03 -17.95
C PRO A 168 -1.24 -22.94 -17.92
N THR A 169 -0.92 -22.32 -19.05
CA THR A 169 0.06 -21.24 -19.17
C THR A 169 -0.64 -19.89 -19.11
N PHE A 170 -0.13 -18.98 -18.28
CA PHE A 170 -0.62 -17.61 -18.23
C PHE A 170 -0.07 -16.84 -19.45
N ASP A 171 -0.98 -16.38 -20.31
CA ASP A 171 -0.65 -15.59 -21.49
C ASP A 171 -1.71 -14.50 -21.73
N GLY A 172 -1.56 -13.73 -22.80
CA GLY A 172 -2.48 -12.65 -23.16
C GLY A 172 -3.90 -13.09 -23.54
N THR A 173 -4.19 -14.39 -23.61
CA THR A 173 -5.53 -14.93 -23.89
C THR A 173 -6.36 -15.16 -22.63
N ALA A 174 -5.73 -15.14 -21.45
CA ALA A 174 -6.43 -15.26 -20.18
C ALA A 174 -7.26 -14.00 -19.91
N VAL A 175 -8.55 -14.19 -19.58
CA VAL A 175 -9.49 -13.09 -19.35
C VAL A 175 -9.59 -12.81 -17.86
N GLN A 176 -9.45 -11.55 -17.46
CA GLN A 176 -9.68 -11.16 -16.07
C GLN A 176 -11.17 -11.31 -15.73
N ILE A 177 -11.49 -12.10 -14.72
CA ILE A 177 -12.87 -12.37 -14.29
C ILE A 177 -13.21 -11.72 -12.95
N ASP A 178 -12.21 -11.39 -12.13
CA ASP A 178 -12.42 -10.70 -10.85
C ASP A 178 -11.15 -9.97 -10.37
N SER A 179 -11.27 -9.22 -9.28
CA SER A 179 -10.16 -8.64 -8.54
C SER A 179 -10.47 -8.51 -7.05
N VAL A 180 -9.42 -8.46 -6.23
CA VAL A 180 -9.54 -8.23 -4.79
C VAL A 180 -8.65 -7.04 -4.40
N SER A 181 -9.26 -6.03 -3.80
CA SER A 181 -8.56 -4.83 -3.31
C SER A 181 -8.37 -4.89 -1.80
N TYR A 182 -7.17 -4.53 -1.35
CA TYR A 182 -6.81 -4.42 0.06
C TYR A 182 -6.34 -2.98 0.31
N SER A 183 -7.08 -2.23 1.14
CA SER A 183 -6.80 -0.82 1.44
C SER A 183 -5.51 -0.64 2.25
N THR A 184 -5.33 -1.47 3.25
CA THR A 184 -4.09 -1.56 4.04
C THR A 184 -3.74 -3.04 4.17
N TYR A 185 -2.55 -3.41 3.71
CA TYR A 185 -2.12 -4.80 3.73
C TYR A 185 -0.68 -4.93 4.21
N ASN A 186 -0.48 -5.85 5.13
CA ASN A 186 0.81 -6.08 5.78
C ASN A 186 1.24 -7.52 5.51
N ILE A 187 2.35 -7.70 4.80
CA ILE A 187 3.02 -9.00 4.66
C ILE A 187 4.44 -8.79 5.18
N PRO A 188 4.78 -9.36 6.35
CA PRO A 188 6.12 -9.27 6.91
C PRO A 188 7.18 -9.75 5.91
N SER A 189 8.43 -9.33 6.12
CA SER A 189 9.58 -9.94 5.44
C SER A 189 9.55 -11.45 5.64
N LYS A 190 9.73 -12.24 4.58
CA LYS A 190 9.67 -13.71 4.63
C LYS A 190 8.33 -14.27 5.13
N GLY A 191 7.29 -13.45 5.20
CA GLY A 191 5.95 -13.85 5.63
C GLY A 191 5.08 -14.32 4.46
N SER A 192 3.92 -14.87 4.77
CA SER A 192 2.90 -15.24 3.79
C SER A 192 1.50 -15.10 4.37
N VAL A 193 0.51 -15.18 3.50
CA VAL A 193 -0.89 -15.07 3.88
C VAL A 193 -1.77 -15.89 2.95
N ALA A 194 -2.67 -16.67 3.55
CA ALA A 194 -3.69 -17.42 2.85
C ALA A 194 -4.93 -16.55 2.64
N LEU A 195 -5.50 -16.63 1.44
CA LEU A 195 -6.60 -15.80 0.97
C LEU A 195 -7.65 -16.70 0.32
N GLN A 196 -8.91 -16.27 0.40
CA GLN A 196 -10.04 -16.90 -0.25
C GLN A 196 -10.92 -15.83 -0.89
N LYS A 197 -11.42 -16.12 -2.08
CA LYS A 197 -12.36 -15.26 -2.81
C LYS A 197 -13.41 -16.11 -3.51
N GLN A 198 -14.68 -15.74 -3.36
CA GLN A 198 -15.75 -16.25 -4.22
C GLN A 198 -15.72 -15.48 -5.54
N VAL A 199 -15.59 -16.21 -6.63
CA VAL A 199 -15.44 -15.69 -7.99
C VAL A 199 -16.58 -16.22 -8.85
N THR A 200 -17.36 -15.34 -9.46
CA THR A 200 -18.42 -15.75 -10.40
C THR A 200 -17.80 -16.13 -11.74
N LEU A 201 -18.02 -17.37 -12.18
CA LEU A 201 -17.61 -17.80 -13.51
C LEU A 201 -18.41 -17.02 -14.57
N PRO A 202 -17.80 -16.62 -15.71
CA PRO A 202 -18.54 -15.95 -16.78
C PRO A 202 -19.76 -16.76 -17.25
N ASN A 203 -20.81 -16.07 -17.67
CA ASN A 203 -21.96 -16.70 -18.31
C ASN A 203 -21.57 -17.30 -19.66
N GLY A 204 -22.23 -18.40 -20.06
CA GLY A 204 -22.11 -18.91 -21.43
C GLY A 204 -20.82 -19.70 -21.73
N ILE A 205 -19.93 -19.89 -20.76
CA ILE A 205 -18.68 -20.64 -20.97
C ILE A 205 -18.86 -22.11 -20.59
N SER A 206 -18.04 -22.97 -21.20
CA SER A 206 -17.98 -24.39 -20.87
C SER A 206 -16.58 -24.96 -21.14
N GLY A 207 -16.39 -26.21 -20.70
CA GLY A 207 -15.15 -26.96 -20.87
C GLY A 207 -14.15 -26.72 -19.75
N ALA A 208 -12.97 -27.33 -19.90
CA ALA A 208 -11.87 -27.18 -18.96
C ALA A 208 -11.29 -25.76 -19.02
N LYS A 209 -11.18 -25.09 -17.88
CA LYS A 209 -10.56 -23.76 -17.73
C LYS A 209 -9.56 -23.74 -16.57
N TYR A 210 -8.56 -22.88 -16.68
CA TYR A 210 -7.55 -22.67 -15.64
C TYR A 210 -7.75 -21.33 -14.96
N VAL A 211 -7.70 -21.32 -13.63
CA VAL A 211 -7.77 -20.11 -12.81
C VAL A 211 -6.36 -19.67 -12.48
N PHE A 212 -6.07 -18.42 -12.82
CA PHE A 212 -4.81 -17.78 -12.48
C PHE A 212 -5.06 -16.69 -11.45
N VAL A 213 -4.11 -16.55 -10.52
CA VAL A 213 -4.06 -15.42 -9.61
C VAL A 213 -2.79 -14.65 -9.87
N LYS A 214 -2.92 -13.33 -10.01
CA LYS A 214 -1.81 -12.38 -10.09
C LYS A 214 -1.83 -11.46 -8.87
N ALA A 215 -0.92 -11.69 -7.93
CA ALA A 215 -0.74 -10.84 -6.76
C ALA A 215 -0.21 -9.46 -7.16
N ASN A 216 -0.68 -8.41 -6.50
CA ASN A 216 -0.37 -7.02 -6.85
C ASN A 216 -0.52 -6.77 -8.37
N GLY A 217 -1.57 -7.33 -8.98
CA GLY A 217 -1.82 -7.28 -10.42
C GLY A 217 -1.93 -5.87 -10.99
N ALA A 218 -2.35 -4.89 -10.17
CA ALA A 218 -2.38 -3.48 -10.52
C ALA A 218 -1.01 -2.76 -10.44
N ALA A 219 0.04 -3.45 -9.99
CA ALA A 219 1.36 -2.88 -9.73
C ALA A 219 1.31 -1.63 -8.81
N SER A 220 0.50 -1.69 -7.76
CA SER A 220 0.22 -0.58 -6.84
C SER A 220 1.47 -0.08 -6.08
N PHE A 221 2.48 -0.94 -5.97
CA PHE A 221 3.79 -0.59 -5.44
C PHE A 221 4.87 -1.39 -6.17
N SER A 222 6.11 -0.87 -6.14
CA SER A 222 7.25 -1.52 -6.75
C SER A 222 7.72 -2.74 -5.95
N GLU A 223 8.04 -3.80 -6.67
CA GLU A 223 8.63 -5.03 -6.16
C GLU A 223 10.03 -5.22 -6.76
N THR A 224 10.80 -6.17 -6.23
CA THR A 224 12.10 -6.52 -6.85
C THR A 224 11.92 -7.21 -8.21
N THR A 225 10.82 -7.93 -8.38
CA THR A 225 10.38 -8.56 -9.62
C THR A 225 8.86 -8.75 -9.57
N PHE A 226 8.23 -8.89 -10.73
CA PHE A 226 6.81 -9.27 -10.86
C PHE A 226 6.64 -10.67 -11.51
N ALA A 227 7.75 -11.34 -11.84
CA ALA A 227 7.74 -12.56 -12.65
C ALA A 227 7.11 -13.77 -11.92
N ASN A 228 7.17 -13.79 -10.60
CA ASN A 228 6.65 -14.81 -9.69
C ASN A 228 5.28 -14.44 -9.08
N ASN A 229 4.72 -13.28 -9.43
CA ASN A 229 3.43 -12.83 -8.93
C ASN A 229 2.25 -13.57 -9.52
N THR A 230 2.44 -14.40 -10.55
CA THR A 230 1.36 -15.11 -11.22
C THR A 230 1.52 -16.60 -11.06
N SER A 231 0.44 -17.29 -10.70
CA SER A 231 0.38 -18.74 -10.63
C SER A 231 -1.00 -19.25 -11.02
N VAL A 232 -1.09 -20.55 -11.26
CA VAL A 232 -2.27 -21.25 -11.78
C VAL A 232 -2.71 -22.36 -10.84
N ASN A 233 -3.99 -22.71 -10.85
CA ASN A 233 -4.45 -23.91 -10.17
C ASN A 233 -3.89 -25.19 -10.83
N GLY A 234 -3.60 -26.21 -10.00
CA GLY A 234 -2.90 -27.42 -10.47
C GLY A 234 -3.69 -28.29 -11.45
N ALA A 235 -5.02 -28.20 -11.45
CA ALA A 235 -5.90 -28.93 -12.37
C ALA A 235 -7.05 -28.02 -12.82
N PRO A 236 -7.55 -28.13 -14.07
CA PRO A 236 -8.59 -27.24 -14.57
C PRO A 236 -9.92 -27.43 -13.83
N ILE A 237 -10.74 -26.38 -13.86
CA ILE A 237 -12.16 -26.45 -13.52
C ILE A 237 -12.90 -26.93 -14.76
N ASN A 238 -13.64 -28.03 -14.65
CA ASN A 238 -14.57 -28.46 -15.70
C ASN A 238 -15.87 -27.68 -15.56
N ILE A 239 -16.09 -26.71 -16.46
CA ILE A 239 -17.26 -25.84 -16.41
C ILE A 239 -18.37 -26.40 -17.29
N THR A 240 -19.54 -26.62 -16.69
CA THR A 240 -20.79 -26.95 -17.39
C THR A 240 -21.57 -25.67 -17.69
N LEU A 241 -22.15 -25.62 -18.88
CA LEU A 241 -23.03 -24.52 -19.26
C LEU A 241 -24.26 -24.55 -18.35
N THR A 242 -24.59 -23.42 -17.74
CA THR A 242 -25.86 -23.29 -17.03
C THR A 242 -26.96 -23.13 -18.07
N PRO A 243 -28.03 -23.94 -17.98
CA PRO A 243 -29.26 -23.75 -18.72
C PRO A 243 -29.66 -22.27 -18.87
N PRO A 244 -29.75 -21.72 -20.09
CA PRO A 244 -30.23 -20.35 -20.24
C PRO A 244 -31.70 -20.29 -19.81
N PRO A 245 -32.13 -19.25 -19.08
CA PRO A 245 -33.55 -19.03 -18.86
C PRO A 245 -34.26 -18.77 -20.20
N ASP A 246 -35.43 -19.37 -20.37
CA ASP A 246 -36.32 -19.14 -21.51
C ASP A 246 -37.64 -18.60 -20.95
N LEU A 247 -37.87 -17.30 -21.08
CA LEU A 247 -39.02 -16.64 -20.46
C LEU A 247 -40.17 -16.53 -21.47
N THR A 248 -41.29 -17.17 -21.16
CA THR A 248 -42.51 -17.14 -21.96
C THR A 248 -43.65 -16.48 -21.19
N ILE A 249 -44.40 -15.58 -21.84
CA ILE A 249 -45.64 -15.01 -21.24
C ILE A 249 -46.75 -16.04 -21.41
N THR A 250 -47.33 -16.50 -20.30
CA THR A 250 -48.38 -17.54 -20.31
C THR A 250 -49.77 -16.98 -20.12
N SER A 251 -49.91 -15.80 -19.52
CA SER A 251 -51.21 -15.13 -19.39
C SER A 251 -51.07 -13.62 -19.23
N ILE A 252 -52.10 -12.90 -19.65
CA ILE A 252 -52.30 -11.49 -19.34
C ILE A 252 -53.74 -11.31 -18.84
N ASN A 253 -53.89 -10.59 -17.75
CA ASN A 253 -55.18 -10.25 -17.16
C ASN A 253 -55.29 -8.73 -17.07
N MET A 254 -56.21 -8.16 -17.83
CA MET A 254 -56.47 -6.73 -17.87
C MET A 254 -57.90 -6.43 -18.32
N PRO A 255 -58.45 -5.24 -17.99
CA PRO A 255 -59.76 -4.82 -18.47
C PRO A 255 -59.84 -4.79 -20.00
N ALA A 256 -60.96 -5.25 -20.57
CA ALA A 256 -61.21 -5.20 -22.02
C ALA A 256 -61.45 -3.77 -22.54
N THR A 257 -61.77 -2.84 -21.64
CA THR A 257 -61.96 -1.42 -21.93
C THR A 257 -61.24 -0.59 -20.87
N VAL A 258 -60.57 0.47 -21.30
CA VAL A 258 -59.81 1.39 -20.43
C VAL A 258 -60.12 2.82 -20.82
N SER A 259 -60.16 3.72 -19.83
CA SER A 259 -60.42 5.15 -20.07
C SER A 259 -59.13 5.87 -20.47
N SER A 260 -59.23 6.77 -21.45
CA SER A 260 -58.12 7.66 -21.79
C SER A 260 -57.72 8.53 -20.60
N ASN A 261 -56.42 8.75 -20.40
CA ASN A 261 -55.84 9.53 -19.30
C ASN A 261 -56.10 8.97 -17.88
N THR A 262 -56.42 7.68 -17.76
CA THR A 262 -56.55 7.00 -16.47
C THR A 262 -55.67 5.74 -16.45
N GLY A 263 -54.92 5.53 -15.37
CA GLY A 263 -54.21 4.26 -15.16
C GLY A 263 -55.20 3.11 -14.97
N PHE A 264 -54.85 1.92 -15.46
CA PHE A 264 -55.62 0.70 -15.26
C PHE A 264 -54.73 -0.43 -14.73
N PRO A 265 -55.26 -1.34 -13.90
CA PRO A 265 -54.49 -2.48 -13.42
C PRO A 265 -54.33 -3.51 -14.54
N PHE A 266 -53.11 -4.04 -14.69
CA PHE A 266 -52.85 -5.24 -15.48
C PHE A 266 -51.92 -6.16 -14.70
N ALA A 267 -52.06 -7.46 -14.92
CA ALA A 267 -51.15 -8.47 -14.44
C ALA A 267 -50.78 -9.39 -15.60
N TYR A 268 -49.55 -9.90 -15.61
CA TYR A 268 -49.12 -10.91 -16.56
C TYR A 268 -48.34 -11.98 -15.81
N THR A 269 -48.37 -13.20 -16.34
CA THR A 269 -47.59 -14.32 -15.81
C THR A 269 -46.46 -14.64 -16.78
N LEU A 270 -45.24 -14.69 -16.26
CA LEU A 270 -44.08 -15.25 -16.94
C LEU A 270 -43.83 -16.67 -16.42
N ASN A 271 -43.49 -17.58 -17.32
CA ASN A 271 -42.96 -18.89 -17.00
C ASN A 271 -41.51 -18.97 -17.50
N ASN A 272 -40.61 -19.56 -16.70
CA ASN A 272 -39.24 -19.86 -17.14
C ASN A 272 -39.19 -21.33 -17.58
N THR A 273 -39.14 -21.56 -18.88
CA THR A 273 -39.05 -22.87 -19.53
C THR A 273 -37.62 -23.26 -19.91
N GLY A 274 -36.62 -22.50 -19.45
CA GLY A 274 -35.21 -22.77 -19.74
C GLY A 274 -34.74 -24.13 -19.21
N SER A 275 -33.89 -24.82 -19.99
CA SER A 275 -33.40 -26.18 -19.73
C SER A 275 -31.92 -26.34 -19.99
#